data_AF-A0A4Q6AUJ6-F1
#
_entry.id   AF-A0A4Q6AUJ6-F1
#
_cell.length_a   1.000
_cell.length_b   1.000
_cell.length_c   1.000
_cell.angle_alpha   90.00
_cell.angle_beta   90.00
_cell.angle_gamma   90.00
#
_symmetry.space_group_name_H-M   'P 1'
#
loop_
_entity.id
_entity.type
_entity.pdbx_description
1 polymer ?
#
loop_
_entity_poly.entity_id
_entity_poly.type
_entity_poly.pdbx_seq_one_letter_code
_entity_poly.pdbx_strand_id
1 'polypeptide(L)'
;NLLFLFFGWEGVGLCSYLLISYWYEEEANADAARKAFLVNRVGDLGFVLGMCMLYVQLGTLSFVEMAARISPAISIGILGLAAICLFFAATGKSAQFPLYVWLPDAMAGPTPVSALIHAATMVTAGIYLFARMTFVFELTPELMTVVAYTGALTALLGGVLALAQTDIKKVLAYSTVSQLGFMFLALGVGAYQTAVFHLMTHAFFKALLFLGAGSVIHGCDGEQDMRKMGGLAKAMPITHITMLLGSAAIVGLPIFSGFFSKDEILYYALSAPRGSWLLFAAGLIAAFITGVYTIRMLTQTFWGKEKAGIHGHESSWVMTLPLIVLAVLATLGGLLGVPHEIGHWFGVEHSHLLSQWLAPVVPQVEIAHEASPLPEIIVSAIAVAVAFFGLIAGKTFLKDISFEKSPVLSRLFVGQHFMDTFYSSWIVAPLYWVSRRVVQAFESNVMNNIGGWIGVGSSWSGERLRLTQSGDIQLSMLSIMAGLAFVVGILIYWVAV
;
A
#
# COMPACT_ATOMS: atom_id res chain seq x y z
N ASN A 1 21.63 -1.44 0.70
CA ASN A 1 21.67 -1.28 -0.77
C ASN A 1 20.26 -1.53 -1.32
N LEU A 2 19.98 -1.15 -2.57
CA LEU A 2 18.64 -1.21 -3.16
C LEU A 2 18.15 -2.66 -3.35
N LEU A 3 19.06 -3.60 -3.64
CA LEU A 3 18.74 -5.02 -3.79
C LEU A 3 18.23 -5.65 -2.50
N PHE A 4 18.89 -5.38 -1.36
CA PHE A 4 18.46 -5.86 -0.05
C PHE A 4 17.12 -5.24 0.38
N LEU A 5 16.88 -3.97 0.01
CA LEU A 5 15.57 -3.35 0.18
C LEU A 5 14.51 -4.13 -0.60
N PHE A 6 14.76 -4.48 -1.86
CA PHE A 6 13.84 -5.29 -2.67
C PHE A 6 13.59 -6.68 -2.08
N PHE A 7 14.61 -7.34 -1.53
CA PHE A 7 14.44 -8.62 -0.85
C PHE A 7 13.48 -8.51 0.35
N GLY A 8 13.66 -7.49 1.19
CA GLY A 8 12.74 -7.21 2.30
C GLY A 8 11.34 -6.81 1.81
N TRP A 9 11.26 -6.05 0.72
CA TRP A 9 10.03 -5.61 0.07
C TRP A 9 9.15 -6.79 -0.33
N GLU A 10 9.75 -7.78 -0.99
CA GLU A 10 9.14 -9.04 -1.38
C GLU A 10 8.77 -9.89 -0.16
N GLY A 11 9.67 -9.99 0.82
CA GLY A 11 9.45 -10.73 2.07
C GLY A 11 8.22 -10.23 2.84
N VAL A 12 8.08 -8.91 3.00
CA VAL A 12 6.90 -8.33 3.66
C VAL A 12 5.63 -8.55 2.81
N GLY A 13 5.73 -8.55 1.49
CA GLY A 13 4.62 -8.89 0.59
C GLY A 13 4.13 -10.33 0.80
N LEU A 14 5.05 -11.29 0.89
CA LEU A 14 4.73 -12.69 1.16
C LEU A 14 4.13 -12.88 2.56
N CYS A 15 4.73 -12.28 3.59
CA CYS A 15 4.17 -12.36 4.94
C CYS A 15 2.77 -11.75 5.00
N SER A 16 2.52 -10.65 4.31
CA SER A 16 1.19 -10.03 4.24
C SER A 16 0.18 -10.96 3.58
N TYR A 17 0.54 -11.61 2.48
CA TYR A 17 -0.31 -12.62 1.83
C TYR A 17 -0.72 -13.72 2.81
N LEU A 18 0.26 -14.34 3.47
CA LEU A 18 0.03 -15.45 4.40
C LEU A 18 -0.82 -15.04 5.62
N LEU A 19 -0.60 -13.83 6.15
CA LEU A 19 -1.33 -13.34 7.33
C LEU A 19 -2.75 -12.84 7.00
N ILE A 20 -2.98 -12.31 5.80
CA ILE A 20 -4.35 -11.97 5.35
C ILE A 20 -5.15 -13.25 5.12
N SER A 21 -4.54 -14.29 4.54
CA SER A 21 -5.16 -15.59 4.35
C SER A 21 -5.04 -16.52 5.57
N TYR A 22 -4.87 -15.99 6.79
CA TYR A 22 -4.70 -16.82 7.99
C TYR A 22 -5.88 -17.78 8.18
N TRP A 23 -7.10 -17.30 7.98
CA TRP A 23 -8.32 -18.10 7.92
C TRP A 23 -8.64 -18.51 6.47
N TYR A 24 -7.76 -19.35 5.90
CA TYR A 24 -7.81 -19.76 4.49
C TYR A 24 -9.02 -20.62 4.10
N GLU A 25 -9.74 -21.17 5.07
CA GLU A 25 -10.96 -21.97 4.83
C GLU A 25 -12.10 -21.11 4.26
N GLU A 26 -12.10 -19.80 4.53
CA GLU A 26 -13.01 -18.85 3.92
C GLU A 26 -12.44 -18.33 2.60
N GLU A 27 -13.08 -18.68 1.49
CA GLU A 27 -12.64 -18.33 0.13
C GLU A 27 -12.48 -16.81 -0.06
N ALA A 28 -13.34 -16.00 0.57
CA ALA A 28 -13.26 -14.54 0.52
C ALA A 28 -11.94 -13.99 1.09
N ASN A 29 -11.40 -14.60 2.14
CA ASN A 29 -10.13 -14.19 2.76
C ASN A 29 -8.94 -14.57 1.87
N ALA A 30 -9.01 -15.74 1.22
CA ALA A 30 -8.00 -16.18 0.24
C ALA A 30 -7.98 -15.28 -1.00
N ASP A 31 -9.15 -14.88 -1.50
CA ASP A 31 -9.29 -13.96 -2.62
C ASP A 31 -8.76 -12.56 -2.29
N ALA A 32 -9.06 -12.05 -1.09
CA ALA A 32 -8.51 -10.80 -0.57
C ALA A 32 -6.97 -10.83 -0.51
N ALA A 33 -6.40 -11.90 0.05
CA ALA A 33 -4.95 -12.08 0.09
C ALA A 33 -4.34 -12.15 -1.32
N ARG A 34 -4.97 -12.89 -2.24
CA ARG A 34 -4.53 -13.00 -3.64
C ARG A 34 -4.54 -11.64 -4.33
N LYS A 35 -5.62 -10.86 -4.19
CA LYS A 35 -5.70 -9.49 -4.73
C LYS A 35 -4.57 -8.63 -4.17
N ALA A 36 -4.35 -8.67 -2.85
CA ALA A 36 -3.27 -7.92 -2.22
C ALA A 36 -1.89 -8.30 -2.75
N PHE A 37 -1.60 -9.58 -2.87
CA PHE A 37 -0.31 -10.03 -3.38
C PHE A 37 -0.09 -9.66 -4.85
N LEU A 38 -1.11 -9.82 -5.70
CA LEU A 38 -1.03 -9.48 -7.13
C LEU A 38 -0.87 -7.98 -7.36
N VAL A 39 -1.63 -7.14 -6.66
CA VAL A 39 -1.53 -5.68 -6.79
C VAL A 39 -0.14 -5.19 -6.35
N ASN A 40 0.40 -5.76 -5.27
CA ASN A 40 1.77 -5.47 -4.86
C ASN A 40 2.79 -5.93 -5.92
N ARG A 41 2.63 -7.13 -6.48
CA ARG A 41 3.52 -7.68 -7.51
C ARG A 41 3.58 -6.81 -8.77
N VAL A 42 2.46 -6.21 -9.14
CA VAL A 42 2.39 -5.23 -10.25
C VAL A 42 3.27 -4.01 -9.95
N GLY A 43 3.27 -3.50 -8.71
CA GLY A 43 4.20 -2.47 -8.27
C GLY A 43 5.65 -2.95 -8.24
N ASP A 44 5.89 -4.16 -7.74
CA ASP A 44 7.22 -4.75 -7.58
C ASP A 44 7.95 -4.94 -8.93
N LEU A 45 7.21 -5.14 -10.03
CA LEU A 45 7.77 -5.09 -11.39
C LEU A 45 8.42 -3.73 -11.69
N GLY A 46 7.79 -2.63 -11.27
CA GLY A 46 8.37 -1.29 -11.34
C GLY A 46 9.65 -1.18 -10.52
N PHE A 47 9.70 -1.80 -9.34
CA PHE A 47 10.90 -1.81 -8.51
C PHE A 47 12.07 -2.47 -9.26
N VAL A 48 11.84 -3.66 -9.81
CA VAL A 48 12.87 -4.42 -10.55
C VAL A 48 13.36 -3.64 -11.76
N LEU A 49 12.45 -3.08 -12.56
CA LEU A 49 12.82 -2.30 -13.75
C LEU A 49 13.63 -1.05 -13.36
N GLY A 50 13.19 -0.28 -12.37
CA GLY A 50 13.90 0.91 -11.90
C GLY A 50 15.29 0.56 -11.34
N MET A 51 15.38 -0.51 -10.54
CA MET A 51 16.65 -1.02 -10.01
C MET A 51 17.62 -1.44 -11.12
N CYS A 52 17.15 -2.17 -12.14
CA CYS A 52 17.97 -2.56 -13.28
C CYS A 52 18.47 -1.34 -14.07
N MET A 53 17.62 -0.35 -14.33
CA MET A 53 18.01 0.88 -15.04
C MET A 53 19.07 1.67 -14.26
N LEU A 54 18.90 1.81 -12.94
CA LEU A 54 19.91 2.45 -12.09
C LEU A 54 21.22 1.67 -12.08
N TYR A 55 21.17 0.34 -12.04
CA TYR A 55 22.37 -0.49 -12.09
C TYR A 55 23.12 -0.35 -13.41
N VAL A 56 22.42 -0.32 -14.55
CA VAL A 56 23.04 -0.14 -15.87
C VAL A 56 23.76 1.21 -15.95
N GLN A 57 23.19 2.28 -15.39
CA GLN A 57 23.81 3.61 -15.44
C GLN A 57 24.90 3.87 -14.40
N LEU A 58 24.76 3.29 -13.20
CA LEU A 58 25.66 3.61 -12.07
C LEU A 58 26.65 2.49 -11.77
N GLY A 59 26.41 1.27 -12.25
CA GLY A 59 27.21 0.07 -11.96
C GLY A 59 27.17 -0.37 -10.49
N THR A 60 26.24 0.15 -9.69
CA THR A 60 26.14 -0.12 -8.26
C THR A 60 24.69 0.03 -7.79
N LEU A 61 24.35 -0.67 -6.71
CA LEU A 61 23.07 -0.56 -6.00
C LEU A 61 23.25 -0.08 -4.55
N SER A 62 24.48 0.29 -4.15
CA SER A 62 24.75 0.87 -2.84
C SER A 62 24.22 2.30 -2.78
N PHE A 63 23.43 2.65 -1.75
CA PHE A 63 22.85 4.00 -1.64
C PHE A 63 23.92 5.10 -1.63
N VAL A 64 25.00 4.87 -0.88
CA VAL A 64 26.10 5.85 -0.74
C VAL A 64 26.83 6.05 -2.07
N GLU A 65 27.15 4.96 -2.78
CA GLU A 65 27.82 5.05 -4.08
C GLU A 65 26.90 5.59 -5.17
N MET A 66 25.61 5.22 -5.17
CA MET A 66 24.63 5.78 -6.08
C MET A 66 24.50 7.29 -5.88
N ALA A 67 24.38 7.77 -4.64
CA ALA A 67 24.33 9.19 -4.33
C ALA A 67 25.60 9.95 -4.75
N ALA A 68 26.77 9.30 -4.68
CA ALA A 68 28.04 9.91 -5.12
C ALA A 68 28.24 9.92 -6.64
N ARG A 69 27.68 8.94 -7.36
CA ARG A 69 27.83 8.78 -8.81
C ARG A 69 26.72 9.45 -9.60
N ILE A 70 25.56 9.67 -8.99
CA ILE A 70 24.46 10.34 -9.65
C ILE A 70 24.86 11.78 -9.95
N SER A 71 24.67 12.20 -11.20
CA SER A 71 24.94 13.56 -11.61
C SER A 71 23.90 14.01 -12.63
N PRO A 72 23.68 15.32 -12.80
CA PRO A 72 22.80 15.85 -13.83
C PRO A 72 23.22 15.48 -15.26
N ALA A 73 24.45 14.97 -15.46
CA ALA A 73 24.96 14.52 -16.75
C ALA A 73 24.45 13.13 -17.17
N ILE A 74 23.85 12.36 -16.24
CA ILE A 74 23.19 11.10 -16.58
C ILE A 74 21.97 11.41 -17.45
N SER A 75 21.71 10.57 -18.47
CA SER A 75 20.52 10.70 -19.31
C SER A 75 19.26 10.88 -18.45
N ILE A 76 18.74 12.11 -18.46
CA ILE A 76 17.57 12.52 -17.68
C ILE A 76 16.37 11.63 -18.02
N GLY A 77 16.29 11.13 -19.26
CA GLY A 77 15.26 10.19 -19.69
C GLY A 77 15.33 8.84 -18.98
N ILE A 78 16.51 8.23 -18.85
CA ILE A 78 16.66 6.94 -18.17
C ILE A 78 16.47 7.10 -16.65
N LEU A 79 17.03 8.17 -16.07
CA LEU A 79 16.84 8.45 -14.65
C LEU A 79 15.37 8.72 -14.31
N GLY A 80 14.70 9.52 -15.14
CA GLY A 80 13.27 9.80 -15.01
C GLY A 80 12.42 8.54 -15.13
N LEU A 81 12.70 7.67 -16.11
CA LEU A 81 12.00 6.40 -16.26
C LEU A 81 12.24 5.48 -15.05
N ALA A 82 13.48 5.40 -14.56
CA ALA A 82 13.79 4.63 -13.35
C ALA A 82 13.03 5.17 -12.13
N ALA A 83 12.96 6.49 -11.97
CA ALA A 83 12.21 7.14 -10.90
C ALA A 83 10.70 6.87 -11.01
N ILE A 84 10.12 6.93 -12.22
CA ILE A 84 8.70 6.57 -12.47
C ILE A 84 8.44 5.11 -12.08
N CYS A 85 9.33 4.20 -12.46
CA CYS A 85 9.22 2.78 -12.11
C CYS A 85 9.29 2.56 -10.59
N LEU A 86 10.20 3.24 -9.88
CA LEU A 86 10.29 3.20 -8.41
C LEU A 86 9.08 3.85 -7.73
N PHE A 87 8.55 4.94 -8.29
CA PHE A 87 7.30 5.55 -7.83
C PHE A 87 6.15 4.55 -7.93
N PHE A 88 6.01 3.84 -9.05
CA PHE A 88 4.97 2.82 -9.22
C PHE A 88 5.10 1.65 -8.23
N ALA A 89 6.33 1.29 -7.84
CA ALA A 89 6.55 0.35 -6.75
C ALA A 89 6.04 0.89 -5.41
N ALA A 90 6.38 2.15 -5.10
CA ALA A 90 5.95 2.82 -3.87
C ALA A 90 4.42 2.98 -3.81
N THR A 91 3.74 3.27 -4.93
CA THR A 91 2.28 3.37 -4.97
C THR A 91 1.61 2.02 -4.68
N GLY A 92 2.19 0.90 -5.14
CA GLY A 92 1.75 -0.45 -4.82
C GLY A 92 1.81 -0.74 -3.32
N LYS A 93 2.97 -0.56 -2.68
CA LYS A 93 3.15 -0.83 -1.24
C LYS A 93 2.41 0.11 -0.33
N SER A 94 2.38 1.40 -0.65
CA SER A 94 1.74 2.41 0.18
C SER A 94 0.29 2.67 -0.22
N ALA A 95 -0.31 1.77 -1.00
CA ALA A 95 -1.73 1.80 -1.37
C ALA A 95 -2.17 3.19 -1.87
N GLN A 96 -1.40 3.78 -2.78
CA GLN A 96 -1.75 5.05 -3.40
C GLN A 96 -2.66 4.82 -4.60
N PHE A 97 -3.43 5.83 -5.00
CA PHE A 97 -4.16 5.76 -6.26
C PHE A 97 -3.19 5.50 -7.43
N PRO A 98 -3.48 4.57 -8.35
CA PRO A 98 -4.68 3.71 -8.47
C PRO A 98 -4.62 2.39 -7.68
N LEU A 99 -3.46 1.99 -7.17
CA LEU A 99 -3.23 0.69 -6.54
C LEU A 99 -3.73 0.58 -5.08
N TYR A 100 -4.53 1.51 -4.58
CA TYR A 100 -5.00 1.52 -3.18
C TYR A 100 -5.95 0.36 -2.82
N VAL A 101 -6.59 -0.25 -3.82
CA VAL A 101 -7.73 -1.17 -3.67
C VAL A 101 -7.43 -2.43 -2.87
N TRP A 102 -6.18 -2.82 -2.71
CA TRP A 102 -5.85 -4.01 -1.93
C TRP A 102 -5.89 -3.78 -0.42
N LEU A 103 -5.61 -2.55 0.03
CA LEU A 103 -5.40 -2.26 1.44
C LEU A 103 -6.69 -2.41 2.27
N PRO A 104 -7.88 -2.01 1.79
CA PRO A 104 -9.15 -2.28 2.50
C PRO A 104 -9.45 -3.78 2.65
N ASP A 105 -9.01 -4.63 1.72
CA ASP A 105 -9.26 -6.07 1.77
C ASP A 105 -8.33 -6.80 2.74
N ALA A 106 -7.21 -6.17 3.14
CA ALA A 106 -6.34 -6.68 4.21
C ALA A 106 -7.04 -6.73 5.58
N MET A 107 -8.29 -6.23 5.69
CA MET A 107 -9.16 -6.42 6.85
C MET A 107 -9.67 -7.86 7.01
N ALA A 108 -9.53 -8.72 6.00
CA ALA A 108 -9.79 -10.16 6.13
C ALA A 108 -8.88 -10.81 7.20
N GLY A 109 -7.65 -10.31 7.34
CA GLY A 109 -6.72 -10.81 8.35
C GLY A 109 -7.14 -10.48 9.78
N PRO A 110 -6.60 -11.19 10.79
CA PRO A 110 -6.81 -10.89 12.20
C PRO A 110 -6.46 -9.42 12.54
N THR A 111 -7.16 -8.81 13.48
CA THR A 111 -6.98 -7.37 13.77
C THR A 111 -5.54 -6.96 14.15
N PRO A 112 -4.74 -7.77 14.88
CA PRO A 112 -3.33 -7.47 15.10
C PRO A 112 -2.50 -7.42 13.80
N VAL A 113 -2.85 -8.25 12.80
CA VAL A 113 -2.23 -8.22 11.46
C VAL A 113 -2.60 -6.92 10.75
N SER A 114 -3.88 -6.53 10.78
CA SER A 114 -4.32 -5.25 10.23
C SER A 114 -3.60 -4.07 10.91
N ALA A 115 -3.43 -4.10 12.23
CA ALA A 115 -2.66 -3.09 12.96
C ALA A 115 -1.21 -3.00 12.45
N LEU A 116 -0.54 -4.14 12.28
CA LEU A 116 0.85 -4.20 11.81
C LEU A 116 1.01 -3.67 10.37
N ILE A 117 0.18 -4.19 9.44
CA ILE A 117 0.21 -3.84 8.01
C ILE A 117 -0.09 -2.34 7.81
N HIS A 118 -1.08 -1.82 8.53
CA HIS A 118 -1.58 -0.46 8.33
C HIS A 118 -0.82 0.59 9.12
N ALA A 119 -0.12 0.24 10.20
CA ALA A 119 0.56 1.24 11.02
C ALA A 119 2.08 1.26 10.78
N ALA A 120 2.75 0.11 10.84
CA ALA A 120 4.20 0.07 11.08
C ALA A 120 5.05 -0.45 9.92
N THR A 121 4.61 -1.50 9.20
CA THR A 121 5.54 -2.27 8.34
C THR A 121 5.31 -2.13 6.85
N MET A 122 4.16 -2.56 6.34
CA MET A 122 3.97 -2.75 4.90
C MET A 122 3.83 -1.42 4.18
N VAL A 123 2.91 -0.58 4.63
CA VAL A 123 2.58 0.68 3.97
C VAL A 123 3.66 1.75 4.12
N THR A 124 4.58 1.58 5.07
CA THR A 124 5.67 2.53 5.37
C THR A 124 6.85 2.38 4.41
N ALA A 125 6.98 1.24 3.74
CA ALA A 125 8.09 0.94 2.84
C ALA A 125 8.19 1.90 1.64
N GLY A 126 7.05 2.32 1.06
CA GLY A 126 7.03 3.30 -0.03
C GLY A 126 7.59 4.65 0.38
N ILE A 127 7.21 5.15 1.56
CA ILE A 127 7.74 6.40 2.12
C ILE A 127 9.23 6.27 2.41
N TYR A 128 9.64 5.13 2.99
CA TYR A 128 11.05 4.84 3.23
C TYR A 128 11.88 4.84 1.93
N LEU A 129 11.37 4.27 0.84
CA LEU A 129 12.05 4.28 -0.46
C LEU A 129 12.33 5.72 -0.92
N PHE A 130 11.33 6.61 -0.86
CA PHE A 130 11.51 8.03 -1.20
C PHE A 130 12.53 8.71 -0.30
N ALA A 131 12.42 8.53 1.02
CA ALA A 131 13.34 9.12 1.99
C ALA A 131 14.80 8.65 1.81
N ARG A 132 15.02 7.42 1.31
CA ARG A 132 16.37 6.88 1.05
C ARG A 132 16.92 7.21 -0.33
N MET A 133 16.06 7.56 -1.28
CA MET A 133 16.41 7.80 -2.69
C MET A 133 16.19 9.27 -3.08
N THR A 134 16.30 10.20 -2.13
CA THR A 134 16.15 11.65 -2.37
C THR A 134 17.03 12.15 -3.51
N PHE A 135 18.25 11.63 -3.62
CA PHE A 135 19.20 11.95 -4.69
C PHE A 135 18.70 11.57 -6.10
N VAL A 136 17.79 10.60 -6.24
CA VAL A 136 17.11 10.29 -7.52
C VAL A 136 15.91 11.22 -7.71
N PHE A 137 15.06 11.32 -6.69
CA PHE A 137 13.76 11.98 -6.81
C PHE A 137 13.87 13.51 -6.95
N GLU A 138 14.84 14.15 -6.30
CA GLU A 138 15.10 15.59 -6.45
C GLU A 138 15.57 15.98 -7.85
N LEU A 139 16.21 15.06 -8.58
CA LEU A 139 16.59 15.26 -9.98
C LEU A 139 15.42 15.06 -10.95
N THR A 140 14.22 14.71 -10.45
CA THR A 140 13.01 14.46 -11.24
C THR A 140 11.83 15.34 -10.79
N PRO A 141 11.92 16.68 -10.92
CA PRO A 141 10.93 17.61 -10.37
C PRO A 141 9.50 17.42 -10.94
N GLU A 142 9.39 17.03 -12.21
CA GLU A 142 8.09 16.75 -12.85
C GLU A 142 7.39 15.55 -12.19
N LEU A 143 8.13 14.47 -11.93
CA LEU A 143 7.61 13.30 -11.22
C LEU A 143 7.20 13.66 -9.79
N MET A 144 8.00 14.47 -9.09
CA MET A 144 7.67 14.90 -7.72
C MET A 144 6.35 15.67 -7.65
N THR A 145 6.06 16.49 -8.66
CA THR A 145 4.76 17.14 -8.81
C THR A 145 3.64 16.10 -8.96
N VAL A 146 3.82 15.07 -9.80
CA VAL A 146 2.86 13.96 -9.94
C VAL A 146 2.66 13.21 -8.61
N VAL A 147 3.73 12.98 -7.85
CA VAL A 147 3.69 12.36 -6.52
C VAL A 147 2.82 13.20 -5.57
N ALA A 148 3.00 14.52 -5.55
CA ALA A 148 2.22 15.42 -4.70
C ALA A 148 0.71 15.36 -5.01
N TYR A 149 0.35 15.44 -6.29
CA TYR A 149 -1.05 15.32 -6.73
C TYR A 149 -1.64 13.94 -6.46
N THR A 150 -0.85 12.88 -6.63
CA THR A 150 -1.27 11.50 -6.31
C THR A 150 -1.54 11.35 -4.81
N GLY A 151 -0.68 11.93 -3.97
CA GLY A 151 -0.88 11.97 -2.52
C GLY A 151 -2.14 12.72 -2.13
N ALA A 152 -2.36 13.92 -2.68
CA ALA A 152 -3.56 14.72 -2.44
C ALA A 152 -4.85 14.00 -2.88
N LEU A 153 -4.84 13.39 -4.07
CA LEU A 153 -5.96 12.58 -4.56
C LEU A 153 -6.24 11.38 -3.66
N THR A 154 -5.19 10.66 -3.26
CA THR A 154 -5.29 9.50 -2.36
C THR A 154 -5.83 9.91 -0.98
N ALA A 155 -5.38 11.05 -0.45
CA ALA A 155 -5.85 11.60 0.81
C ALA A 155 -7.37 11.84 0.80
N LEU A 156 -7.87 12.48 -0.27
CA LEU A 156 -9.28 12.77 -0.47
C LEU A 156 -10.11 11.50 -0.71
N LEU A 157 -9.69 10.64 -1.64
CA LEU A 157 -10.40 9.41 -1.97
C LEU A 157 -10.52 8.48 -0.75
N GLY A 158 -9.43 8.29 -0.01
CA GLY A 158 -9.43 7.50 1.23
C GLY A 158 -10.40 8.07 2.26
N GLY A 159 -10.41 9.39 2.46
CA GLY A 159 -11.33 10.05 3.38
C GLY A 159 -12.81 9.88 2.99
N VAL A 160 -13.14 10.11 1.72
CA VAL A 160 -14.52 9.97 1.23
C VAL A 160 -15.00 8.51 1.34
N LEU A 161 -14.15 7.54 0.99
CA LEU A 161 -14.51 6.13 1.09
C LEU A 161 -14.67 5.67 2.54
N ALA A 162 -13.89 6.22 3.49
CA ALA A 162 -14.05 5.95 4.92
C ALA A 162 -15.43 6.40 5.45
N LEU A 163 -15.99 7.51 4.93
CA LEU A 163 -17.32 7.98 5.32
C LEU A 163 -18.44 7.01 4.96
N ALA A 164 -18.27 6.20 3.91
CA ALA A 164 -19.30 5.28 3.46
C ALA A 164 -19.22 3.91 4.14
N GLN A 165 -18.12 3.57 4.81
CA GLN A 165 -17.98 2.26 5.44
C GLN A 165 -18.77 2.17 6.75
N THR A 166 -19.34 1.00 7.02
CA THR A 166 -20.09 0.65 8.24
C THR A 166 -19.29 -0.23 9.19
N ASP A 167 -18.29 -0.93 8.65
CA ASP A 167 -17.36 -1.77 9.39
C ASP A 167 -16.23 -0.93 10.01
N ILE A 168 -15.97 -1.12 11.31
CA ILE A 168 -14.98 -0.34 12.06
C ILE A 168 -13.55 -0.51 11.50
N LYS A 169 -13.18 -1.73 11.09
CA LYS A 169 -11.86 -2.03 10.51
C LYS A 169 -11.71 -1.38 9.14
N LYS A 170 -12.75 -1.42 8.29
CA LYS A 170 -12.73 -0.78 6.97
C LYS A 170 -12.65 0.74 7.04
N VAL A 171 -13.32 1.39 8.00
CA VAL A 171 -13.14 2.84 8.26
C VAL A 171 -11.68 3.15 8.59
N LEU A 172 -11.06 2.33 9.45
CA LEU A 172 -9.65 2.49 9.82
C LEU A 172 -8.69 2.21 8.66
N ALA A 173 -9.01 1.26 7.78
CA ALA A 173 -8.24 0.95 6.58
C ALA A 173 -8.23 2.13 5.59
N TYR A 174 -9.40 2.68 5.26
CA TYR A 174 -9.50 3.82 4.35
C TYR A 174 -8.91 5.11 4.91
N SER A 175 -9.03 5.32 6.22
CA SER A 175 -8.32 6.43 6.86
C SER A 175 -6.80 6.22 6.83
N THR A 176 -6.30 4.99 6.74
CA THR A 176 -4.86 4.71 6.52
C THR A 176 -4.46 5.11 5.10
N VAL A 177 -5.25 4.73 4.08
CA VAL A 177 -5.06 5.22 2.70
C VAL A 177 -4.96 6.76 2.69
N SER A 178 -5.86 7.42 3.44
CA SER A 178 -5.86 8.88 3.53
C SER A 178 -4.58 9.45 4.15
N GLN A 179 -4.11 8.92 5.28
CA GLN A 179 -2.87 9.39 5.93
C GLN A 179 -1.62 9.09 5.08
N LEU A 180 -1.56 7.96 4.39
CA LEU A 180 -0.48 7.68 3.44
C LEU A 180 -0.49 8.68 2.28
N GLY A 181 -1.67 9.12 1.84
CA GLY A 181 -1.82 10.23 0.89
C GLY A 181 -1.23 11.54 1.40
N PHE A 182 -1.42 11.88 2.68
CA PHE A 182 -0.72 13.03 3.30
C PHE A 182 0.81 12.87 3.27
N MET A 183 1.33 11.67 3.55
CA MET A 183 2.77 11.42 3.45
C MET A 183 3.28 11.58 2.02
N PHE A 184 2.56 11.08 1.01
CA PHE A 184 2.94 11.25 -0.39
C PHE A 184 2.81 12.69 -0.88
N LEU A 185 1.85 13.45 -0.36
CA LEU A 185 1.76 14.88 -0.59
C LEU A 185 3.03 15.59 -0.08
N ALA A 186 3.44 15.29 1.15
CA ALA A 186 4.66 15.83 1.76
C ALA A 186 5.91 15.44 0.96
N LEU A 187 6.04 14.15 0.59
CA LEU A 187 7.13 13.66 -0.25
C LEU A 187 7.18 14.43 -1.58
N GLY A 188 6.06 14.55 -2.29
CA GLY A 188 6.01 15.18 -3.61
C GLY A 188 6.37 16.67 -3.60
N VAL A 189 6.09 17.39 -2.51
CA VAL A 189 6.55 18.78 -2.35
C VAL A 189 8.00 18.90 -1.87
N GLY A 190 8.66 17.77 -1.59
CA GLY A 190 10.05 17.68 -1.14
C GLY A 190 10.22 17.55 0.38
N ALA A 191 9.14 17.59 1.16
CA ALA A 191 9.16 17.56 2.63
C ALA A 191 9.35 16.13 3.17
N TYR A 192 10.50 15.51 2.87
CA TYR A 192 10.81 14.13 3.23
C TYR A 192 10.85 13.89 4.74
N GLN A 193 11.46 14.82 5.50
CA GLN A 193 11.56 14.71 6.95
C GLN A 193 10.17 14.75 7.59
N THR A 194 9.31 15.64 7.12
CA THR A 194 7.91 15.75 7.54
C THR A 194 7.11 14.49 7.20
N ALA A 195 7.33 13.88 6.02
CA ALA A 195 6.71 12.62 5.67
C ALA A 195 7.12 11.47 6.61
N VAL A 196 8.40 11.39 6.97
CA VAL A 196 8.91 10.41 7.96
C VAL A 196 8.38 10.70 9.36
N PHE A 197 8.26 11.97 9.73
CA PHE A 197 7.65 12.37 11.00
C PHE A 197 6.19 11.92 11.08
N HIS A 198 5.40 12.20 10.05
CA HIS A 198 4.01 11.74 10.00
C HIS A 198 3.89 10.22 9.96
N LEU A 199 4.82 9.51 9.31
CA LEU A 199 4.91 8.06 9.35
C LEU A 199 5.09 7.52 10.78
N MET A 200 5.94 8.15 11.58
CA MET A 200 6.16 7.78 12.98
C MET A 200 4.91 8.04 13.83
N THR A 201 4.32 9.25 13.75
CA THR A 201 3.12 9.57 14.53
C THR A 201 1.95 8.67 14.14
N HIS A 202 1.80 8.41 12.84
CA HIS A 202 0.85 7.46 12.27
C HIS A 202 1.02 6.05 12.83
N ALA A 203 2.25 5.54 12.92
CA ALA A 203 2.50 4.23 13.50
C ALA A 203 1.94 4.13 14.93
N PHE A 204 2.02 5.19 15.74
CA PHE A 204 1.46 5.22 17.08
C PHE A 204 -0.08 5.25 17.08
N PHE A 205 -0.69 6.27 16.45
CA PHE A 205 -2.14 6.44 16.55
C PHE A 205 -2.92 5.42 15.72
N LYS A 206 -2.37 4.88 14.61
CA LYS A 206 -3.04 3.81 13.86
C LYS A 206 -2.96 2.47 14.53
N ALA A 207 -1.80 2.10 15.09
CA ALA A 207 -1.71 0.86 15.87
C ALA A 207 -2.69 0.91 17.04
N LEU A 208 -2.77 2.06 17.72
CA LEU A 208 -3.75 2.29 18.79
C LEU A 208 -5.20 2.10 18.32
N LEU A 209 -5.58 2.74 17.21
CA LEU A 209 -6.94 2.66 16.69
C LEU A 209 -7.32 1.26 16.21
N PHE A 210 -6.41 0.55 15.52
CA PHE A 210 -6.67 -0.82 15.08
C PHE A 210 -6.73 -1.82 16.23
N LEU A 211 -5.79 -1.76 17.18
CA LEU A 211 -5.83 -2.63 18.35
C LEU A 211 -7.02 -2.29 19.26
N GLY A 212 -7.39 -1.01 19.37
CA GLY A 212 -8.60 -0.56 20.07
C GLY A 212 -9.87 -1.09 19.41
N ALA A 213 -9.97 -1.02 18.08
CA ALA A 213 -11.06 -1.67 17.33
C ALA A 213 -11.05 -3.19 17.55
N GLY A 214 -9.88 -3.83 17.62
CA GLY A 214 -9.76 -5.26 17.95
C GLY A 214 -10.29 -5.59 19.35
N SER A 215 -10.04 -4.73 20.33
CA SER A 215 -10.60 -4.85 21.68
C SER A 215 -12.12 -4.68 21.68
N VAL A 216 -12.66 -3.72 20.93
CA VAL A 216 -14.11 -3.54 20.76
C VAL A 216 -14.76 -4.77 20.13
N ILE A 217 -14.18 -5.29 19.04
CA ILE A 217 -14.70 -6.48 18.34
C ILE A 217 -14.67 -7.69 19.27
N HIS A 218 -13.59 -7.86 20.02
CA HIS A 218 -13.47 -8.94 21.00
C HIS A 218 -14.51 -8.82 22.12
N GLY A 219 -14.71 -7.62 22.66
CA GLY A 219 -15.70 -7.35 23.71
C GLY A 219 -17.16 -7.41 23.25
N CYS A 220 -17.40 -7.45 21.93
CA CYS A 220 -18.71 -7.55 21.30
C CYS A 220 -18.90 -8.90 20.56
N ASP A 221 -18.26 -9.97 21.03
CA ASP A 221 -18.38 -11.33 20.49
C ASP A 221 -18.13 -11.44 18.97
N GLY A 222 -17.21 -10.64 18.43
CA GLY A 222 -16.83 -10.68 17.02
C GLY A 222 -17.62 -9.73 16.11
N GLU A 223 -18.56 -8.96 16.63
CA GLU A 223 -19.30 -7.98 15.82
C GLU A 223 -18.37 -6.86 15.33
N GLN A 224 -18.41 -6.56 14.03
CA GLN A 224 -17.56 -5.54 13.37
C GLN A 224 -18.37 -4.37 12.81
N ASP A 225 -19.68 -4.54 12.65
CA ASP A 225 -20.57 -3.53 12.10
C ASP A 225 -20.97 -2.50 13.17
N MET A 226 -20.51 -1.26 12.99
CA MET A 226 -20.77 -0.16 13.92
C MET A 226 -22.26 0.16 14.07
N ARG A 227 -23.12 -0.22 13.12
CA ARG A 227 -24.57 0.03 13.19
C ARG A 227 -25.26 -0.81 14.27
N LYS A 228 -24.67 -1.95 14.59
CA LYS A 228 -25.15 -2.87 15.63
C LYS A 228 -24.52 -2.58 16.99
N MET A 229 -23.46 -1.77 17.03
CA MET A 229 -22.82 -1.30 18.26
C MET A 229 -23.54 -0.07 18.84
N GLY A 230 -22.98 0.48 19.93
CA GLY A 230 -23.44 1.71 20.58
C GLY A 230 -23.43 1.58 22.10
N GLY A 231 -23.21 2.70 22.80
CA GLY A 231 -23.26 2.73 24.27
C GLY A 231 -22.11 2.02 25.00
N LEU A 232 -21.06 1.57 24.30
CA LEU A 232 -19.96 0.79 24.87
C LEU A 232 -19.03 1.57 25.81
N ALA A 233 -19.14 2.91 25.87
CA ALA A 233 -18.24 3.75 26.69
C ALA A 233 -18.22 3.36 28.18
N LYS A 234 -19.36 2.92 28.74
CA LYS A 234 -19.44 2.50 30.14
C LYS A 234 -18.93 1.08 30.36
N ALA A 235 -19.12 0.20 29.37
CA ALA A 235 -18.73 -1.20 29.42
C ALA A 235 -17.23 -1.40 29.20
N MET A 236 -16.61 -0.55 28.38
CA MET A 236 -15.21 -0.64 27.98
C MET A 236 -14.48 0.71 28.19
N PRO A 237 -14.31 1.17 29.44
CA PRO A 237 -13.81 2.52 29.72
C PRO A 237 -12.36 2.74 29.28
N ILE A 238 -11.49 1.72 29.38
CA ILE A 238 -10.08 1.86 29.00
C ILE A 238 -9.98 1.91 27.47
N THR A 239 -10.67 0.99 26.80
CA THR A 239 -10.72 0.94 25.34
C THR A 239 -11.34 2.21 24.76
N HIS A 240 -12.40 2.74 25.40
CA HIS A 240 -13.03 4.00 25.01
C HIS A 240 -12.07 5.19 25.10
N ILE A 241 -11.37 5.36 26.24
CA ILE A 241 -10.44 6.49 26.43
C ILE A 241 -9.26 6.39 25.47
N THR A 242 -8.66 5.20 25.34
CA THR A 242 -7.51 5.00 24.43
C THR A 242 -7.89 5.23 22.96
N MET A 243 -9.06 4.75 22.52
CA MET A 243 -9.63 5.05 21.20
C MET A 243 -9.91 6.54 21.00
N LEU A 244 -10.38 7.25 22.04
CA LEU A 244 -10.59 8.69 22.01
C LEU A 244 -9.27 9.45 21.79
N LEU A 245 -8.21 9.07 22.52
CA LEU A 245 -6.88 9.69 22.39
C LEU A 245 -6.26 9.42 21.00
N GLY A 246 -6.38 8.18 20.49
CA GLY A 246 -5.96 7.86 19.11
C GLY A 246 -6.76 8.62 18.05
N SER A 247 -8.06 8.80 18.29
CA SER A 247 -8.95 9.57 17.41
C SER A 247 -8.62 11.07 17.43
N ALA A 248 -8.29 11.63 18.60
CA ALA A 248 -7.82 13.00 18.71
C ALA A 248 -6.49 13.19 17.96
N ALA A 249 -5.60 12.20 18.03
CA ALA A 249 -4.34 12.21 17.30
C ALA A 249 -4.53 12.17 15.78
N ILE A 250 -5.31 11.23 15.21
CA ILE A 250 -5.50 11.16 13.74
C ILE A 250 -6.20 12.40 13.17
N VAL A 251 -7.11 13.01 13.94
CA VAL A 251 -7.79 14.25 13.55
C VAL A 251 -6.80 15.41 13.48
N GLY A 252 -5.82 15.43 14.39
CA GLY A 252 -4.83 16.50 14.50
C GLY A 252 -5.27 17.58 15.49
N LEU A 253 -5.85 17.18 16.63
CA LEU A 253 -6.15 18.13 17.70
C LEU A 253 -4.86 18.64 18.36
N PRO A 254 -4.81 19.92 18.80
CA PRO A 254 -3.66 20.46 19.51
C PRO A 254 -3.22 19.55 20.66
N ILE A 255 -1.91 19.51 20.93
CA ILE A 255 -1.22 18.62 21.90
C ILE A 255 -0.93 17.22 21.35
N PHE A 256 -1.74 16.67 20.46
CA PHE A 256 -1.55 15.30 19.96
C PHE A 256 -0.53 15.20 18.82
N SER A 257 0.03 14.01 18.62
CA SER A 257 1.08 13.77 17.62
C SER A 257 0.68 14.08 16.16
N GLY A 258 -0.58 13.82 15.80
CA GLY A 258 -1.05 14.11 14.45
C GLY A 258 -1.21 15.59 14.14
N PHE A 259 -1.33 16.47 15.16
CA PHE A 259 -1.36 17.93 14.95
C PHE A 259 -0.02 18.39 14.38
N PHE A 260 1.08 18.15 15.10
CA PHE A 260 2.41 18.58 14.68
C PHE A 260 2.78 18.06 13.29
N SER A 261 2.50 16.78 13.03
CA SER A 261 2.87 16.19 11.74
C SER A 261 1.97 16.61 10.58
N LYS A 262 0.64 16.71 10.74
CA LYS A 262 -0.26 17.12 9.63
C LYS A 262 -0.16 18.60 9.34
N ASP A 263 0.00 19.44 10.36
CA ASP A 263 0.15 20.88 10.18
C ASP A 263 1.41 21.20 9.40
N GLU A 264 2.53 20.53 9.71
CA GLU A 264 3.78 20.68 8.97
C GLU A 264 3.61 20.26 7.50
N ILE A 265 2.89 19.17 7.23
CA ILE A 265 2.55 18.76 5.84
C ILE A 265 1.75 19.85 5.13
N LEU A 266 0.73 20.41 5.79
CA LEU A 266 -0.11 21.45 5.21
C LEU A 266 0.67 22.74 4.96
N TYR A 267 1.58 23.09 5.86
CA TYR A 267 2.49 24.22 5.69
C TYR A 267 3.36 24.03 4.46
N TYR A 268 4.10 22.92 4.35
CA TYR A 268 4.92 22.64 3.16
C TYR A 268 4.09 22.48 1.88
N ALA A 269 2.87 21.94 1.94
CA ALA A 269 1.99 21.86 0.78
C ALA A 269 1.63 23.24 0.22
N LEU A 270 1.70 24.29 1.03
CA LEU A 270 1.48 25.68 0.64
C LEU A 270 2.78 26.42 0.32
N SER A 271 3.83 26.25 1.13
CA SER A 271 5.04 27.10 1.13
C SER A 271 6.25 26.52 0.40
N ALA A 272 6.31 25.19 0.20
CA ALA A 272 7.44 24.58 -0.49
C ALA A 272 7.50 25.02 -1.97
N PRO A 273 8.66 24.94 -2.63
CA PRO A 273 8.80 25.34 -4.04
C PRO A 273 7.84 24.63 -5.01
N ARG A 274 7.46 23.39 -4.68
CA ARG A 274 6.49 22.57 -5.46
C ARG A 274 5.09 22.56 -4.83
N GLY A 275 4.89 23.34 -3.77
CA GLY A 275 3.60 23.54 -3.11
C GLY A 275 2.66 24.38 -3.96
N SER A 276 1.36 24.31 -3.64
CA SER A 276 0.35 25.15 -4.27
C SER A 276 -0.88 25.32 -3.39
N TRP A 277 -1.65 26.37 -3.64
CA TRP A 277 -2.94 26.56 -2.97
C TRP A 277 -3.90 25.40 -3.17
N LEU A 278 -3.84 24.74 -4.34
CA LEU A 278 -4.67 23.58 -4.65
C LEU A 278 -4.30 22.37 -3.79
N LEU A 279 -3.01 22.08 -3.63
CA LEU A 279 -2.52 20.99 -2.78
C LEU A 279 -2.85 21.25 -1.30
N PHE A 280 -2.66 22.49 -0.84
CA PHE A 280 -3.05 22.93 0.49
C PHE A 280 -4.56 22.77 0.74
N ALA A 281 -5.40 23.24 -0.18
CA ALA A 281 -6.85 23.10 -0.08
C ALA A 281 -7.30 21.64 -0.08
N ALA A 282 -6.70 20.80 -0.93
CA ALA A 282 -6.96 19.36 -0.92
C ALA A 282 -6.61 18.71 0.42
N GLY A 283 -5.45 19.07 1.00
CA GLY A 283 -5.05 18.63 2.33
C GLY A 283 -6.03 19.08 3.42
N LEU A 284 -6.48 20.35 3.41
CA LEU A 284 -7.47 20.86 4.36
C LEU A 284 -8.81 20.12 4.26
N ILE A 285 -9.30 19.87 3.03
CA ILE A 285 -10.54 19.12 2.82
C ILE A 285 -10.38 17.68 3.32
N ALA A 286 -9.23 17.03 3.07
CA ALA A 286 -8.96 15.70 3.60
C ALA A 286 -8.89 15.68 5.15
N ALA A 287 -8.33 16.74 5.77
CA ALA A 287 -8.30 16.90 7.22
C ALA A 287 -9.71 17.11 7.81
N PHE A 288 -10.54 17.93 7.15
CA PHE A 288 -11.96 18.09 7.48
C PHE A 288 -12.68 16.73 7.47
N ILE A 289 -12.58 15.99 6.37
CA ILE A 289 -13.20 14.67 6.21
C ILE A 289 -12.69 13.69 7.28
N THR A 290 -11.42 13.81 7.68
CA THR A 290 -10.84 13.04 8.78
C THR A 290 -11.54 13.26 10.11
N GLY A 291 -11.81 14.51 10.48
CA GLY A 291 -12.65 14.83 11.63
C GLY A 291 -14.03 14.16 11.53
N VAL A 292 -14.64 14.28 10.36
CA VAL A 292 -16.00 13.80 10.11
C VAL A 292 -16.15 12.27 10.25
N TYR A 293 -15.31 11.46 9.58
CA TYR A 293 -15.45 10.00 9.70
C TYR A 293 -15.02 9.49 11.08
N THR A 294 -14.08 10.17 11.74
CA THR A 294 -13.57 9.75 13.05
C THR A 294 -14.63 9.93 14.14
N ILE A 295 -15.27 11.10 14.18
CA ILE A 295 -16.36 11.32 15.14
C ILE A 295 -17.55 10.41 14.86
N ARG A 296 -17.87 10.15 13.59
CA ARG A 296 -18.91 9.18 13.21
C ARG A 296 -18.59 7.79 13.78
N MET A 297 -17.38 7.28 13.55
CA MET A 297 -16.92 5.99 14.08
C MET A 297 -17.06 5.92 15.61
N LEU A 298 -16.57 6.93 16.33
CA LEU A 298 -16.69 6.98 17.80
C LEU A 298 -18.15 7.03 18.27
N THR A 299 -18.99 7.83 17.60
CA THR A 299 -20.41 7.96 17.97
C THR A 299 -21.21 6.69 17.76
N GLN A 300 -20.95 5.94 16.69
CA GLN A 300 -21.66 4.70 16.40
C GLN A 300 -21.15 3.54 17.28
N THR A 301 -19.88 3.57 17.67
CA THR A 301 -19.28 2.51 18.49
C THR A 301 -19.53 2.70 19.99
N PHE A 302 -19.19 3.86 20.55
CA PHE A 302 -19.13 4.06 22.00
C PHE A 302 -20.27 4.88 22.59
N TRP A 303 -20.83 5.81 21.81
CA TRP A 303 -21.87 6.72 22.29
C TRP A 303 -23.26 6.31 21.75
N GLY A 304 -24.30 7.01 22.19
CA GLY A 304 -25.68 6.70 21.81
C GLY A 304 -26.34 5.63 22.67
N LYS A 305 -27.38 4.98 22.13
CA LYS A 305 -28.14 3.94 22.82
C LYS A 305 -27.48 2.59 22.58
N GLU A 306 -27.37 1.79 23.64
CA GLU A 306 -27.02 0.38 23.55
C GLU A 306 -28.03 -0.34 22.65
N LYS A 307 -27.53 -1.23 21.80
CA LYS A 307 -28.34 -2.02 20.87
C LYS A 307 -28.60 -3.39 21.48
N ALA A 308 -29.82 -3.90 21.27
CA ALA A 308 -30.21 -5.19 21.81
C ALA A 308 -29.32 -6.32 21.23
N GLY A 309 -28.80 -7.17 22.11
CA GLY A 309 -28.02 -8.36 21.74
C GLY A 309 -26.50 -8.19 21.77
N ILE A 310 -25.97 -6.99 22.06
CA ILE A 310 -24.53 -6.78 22.29
C ILE A 310 -24.30 -6.36 23.74
N HIS A 311 -23.66 -7.24 24.51
CA HIS A 311 -23.19 -6.93 25.86
C HIS A 311 -21.69 -6.75 25.84
N GLY A 312 -21.25 -5.50 25.74
CA GLY A 312 -19.83 -5.17 25.76
C GLY A 312 -19.17 -5.61 27.06
N HIS A 313 -18.01 -6.23 26.97
CA HIS A 313 -17.11 -6.40 28.11
C HIS A 313 -15.74 -5.80 27.80
N GLU A 314 -15.07 -5.29 28.83
CA GLU A 314 -13.70 -4.80 28.65
C GLU A 314 -12.75 -5.97 28.35
N SER A 315 -11.69 -5.69 27.59
CA SER A 315 -10.66 -6.67 27.31
C SER A 315 -9.70 -6.88 28.48
N SER A 316 -9.03 -8.03 28.50
CA SER A 316 -8.03 -8.33 29.53
C SER A 316 -6.86 -7.34 29.51
N TRP A 317 -6.11 -7.28 30.63
CA TRP A 317 -4.96 -6.39 30.79
C TRP A 317 -3.88 -6.62 29.71
N VAL A 318 -3.79 -7.82 29.14
CA VAL A 318 -2.84 -8.17 28.07
C VAL A 318 -3.15 -7.40 26.78
N MET A 319 -4.42 -7.10 26.52
CA MET A 319 -4.83 -6.27 25.39
C MET A 319 -4.81 -4.78 25.74
N THR A 320 -5.24 -4.39 26.94
CA THR A 320 -5.38 -2.96 27.29
C THR A 320 -4.06 -2.28 27.62
N LEU A 321 -3.06 -2.99 28.16
CA LEU A 321 -1.74 -2.42 28.45
C LEU A 321 -1.04 -1.87 27.19
N PRO A 322 -0.94 -2.62 26.06
CA PRO A 322 -0.45 -2.07 24.80
C PRO A 322 -1.22 -0.83 24.32
N LEU A 323 -2.56 -0.79 24.49
CA LEU A 323 -3.37 0.39 24.13
C LEU A 323 -2.97 1.62 24.95
N ILE A 324 -2.74 1.45 26.25
CA ILE A 324 -2.32 2.56 27.13
C ILE A 324 -0.95 3.10 26.68
N VAL A 325 0.02 2.21 26.43
CA VAL A 325 1.36 2.61 25.96
C VAL A 325 1.26 3.36 24.63
N LEU A 326 0.50 2.85 23.67
CA LEU A 326 0.28 3.50 22.38
C LEU A 326 -0.50 4.82 22.52
N ALA A 327 -1.41 4.95 23.48
CA ALA A 327 -2.12 6.20 23.77
C ALA A 327 -1.18 7.28 24.30
N VAL A 328 -0.23 6.93 25.16
CA VAL A 328 0.83 7.84 25.61
C VAL A 328 1.67 8.29 24.40
N LEU A 329 2.09 7.36 23.54
CA LEU A 329 2.87 7.70 22.34
C LEU A 329 2.08 8.53 21.32
N ALA A 330 0.80 8.24 21.11
CA ALA A 330 -0.08 9.00 20.21
C ALA A 330 -0.31 10.43 20.73
N THR A 331 -0.27 10.64 22.04
CA THR A 331 -0.40 11.95 22.68
C THR A 331 0.92 12.71 22.66
N LEU A 332 1.99 12.12 23.20
CA LEU A 332 3.26 12.82 23.45
C LEU A 332 4.29 12.70 22.32
N GLY A 333 4.16 11.71 21.43
CA GLY A 333 5.13 11.45 20.36
C GLY A 333 5.29 12.59 19.36
N GLY A 334 4.32 13.53 19.32
CA GLY A 334 4.40 14.76 18.54
C GLY A 334 5.45 15.75 19.03
N LEU A 335 5.81 15.69 20.31
CA LEU A 335 6.77 16.62 20.92
C LEU A 335 8.17 16.52 20.30
N LEU A 336 8.47 15.45 19.56
CA LEU A 336 9.72 15.27 18.82
C LEU A 336 9.84 16.16 17.58
N GLY A 337 8.72 16.68 17.07
CA GLY A 337 8.64 17.50 15.86
C GLY A 337 7.99 18.87 16.09
N VAL A 338 8.12 19.44 17.29
CA VAL A 338 7.57 20.78 17.58
C VAL A 338 8.24 21.82 16.68
N PRO A 339 7.47 22.68 15.98
CA PRO A 339 7.98 23.80 15.20
C PRO A 339 8.83 24.79 15.99
N HIS A 340 9.79 25.44 15.32
CA HIS A 340 10.68 26.40 15.99
C HIS A 340 9.94 27.62 16.55
N GLU A 341 8.92 28.12 15.85
CA GLU A 341 8.11 29.25 16.35
C GLU A 341 7.32 28.89 17.61
N ILE A 342 6.73 27.70 17.64
CA ILE A 342 5.99 27.18 18.78
C ILE A 342 6.96 26.87 19.93
N GLY A 343 8.09 26.22 19.64
CA GLY A 343 9.13 25.91 20.61
C GLY A 343 9.70 27.15 21.28
N HIS A 344 9.98 28.21 20.52
CA HIS A 344 10.45 29.49 21.05
C HIS A 344 9.40 30.15 21.95
N TRP A 345 8.11 30.08 21.59
CA TRP A 345 7.03 30.61 22.44
C TRP A 345 6.90 29.87 23.77
N PHE A 346 7.23 28.57 23.80
CA PHE A 346 7.26 27.74 25.01
C PHE A 346 8.64 27.69 25.71
N GLY A 347 9.65 28.44 25.24
CA GLY A 347 10.98 28.48 25.85
C GLY A 347 11.83 27.22 25.63
N VAL A 348 11.54 26.44 24.58
CA VAL A 348 12.31 25.25 24.20
C VAL A 348 13.39 25.64 23.20
N GLU A 349 14.66 25.68 23.64
CA GLU A 349 15.81 26.08 22.81
C GLU A 349 16.13 25.09 21.65
N HIS A 350 15.72 23.83 21.77
CA HIS A 350 15.99 22.78 20.78
C HIS A 350 14.66 22.16 20.27
N SER A 351 14.03 22.80 19.30
CA SER A 351 12.83 22.33 18.59
C SER A 351 13.20 21.42 17.40
N HIS A 352 12.26 20.62 16.88
CA HIS A 352 12.47 19.67 15.76
C HIS A 352 13.60 18.64 15.94
N LEU A 353 13.66 17.97 17.10
CA LEU A 353 14.68 16.94 17.39
C LEU A 353 14.77 15.84 16.31
N LEU A 354 13.62 15.41 15.76
CA LEU A 354 13.59 14.39 14.71
C LEU A 354 14.21 14.90 13.40
N SER A 355 13.94 16.15 13.03
CA SER A 355 14.42 16.73 11.77
C SER A 355 15.95 16.88 11.81
N GLN A 356 16.50 17.31 12.95
CA GLN A 356 17.95 17.41 13.19
C GLN A 356 18.61 16.03 13.16
N TRP A 357 17.98 15.01 13.73
CA TRP A 357 18.49 13.64 13.69
C TRP A 357 18.48 13.04 12.27
N LEU A 358 17.48 13.40 11.45
CA LEU A 358 17.36 12.93 10.07
C LEU A 358 18.25 13.68 9.06
N ALA A 359 18.62 14.93 9.35
CA ALA A 359 19.36 15.82 8.45
C ALA A 359 20.62 15.22 7.78
N PRO A 360 21.43 14.36 8.44
CA PRO A 360 22.60 13.76 7.80
C PRO A 360 22.27 12.80 6.64
N VAL A 361 21.05 12.27 6.58
CA VAL A 361 20.64 11.23 5.62
C VAL A 361 19.51 11.72 4.72
N VAL A 362 18.63 12.57 5.24
CA VAL A 362 17.45 13.07 4.53
C VAL A 362 17.57 14.60 4.45
N PRO A 363 17.61 15.19 3.25
CA PRO A 363 17.75 16.64 3.09
C PRO A 363 16.55 17.38 3.67
N GLN A 364 16.79 18.61 4.14
CA GLN A 364 15.75 19.56 4.54
C GLN A 364 15.29 20.35 3.32
N VAL A 365 14.00 20.68 3.29
CA VAL A 365 13.48 21.64 2.31
C VAL A 365 13.84 23.04 2.80
N GLU A 366 14.65 23.74 2.00
CA GLU A 366 14.86 25.16 2.20
C GLU A 366 13.61 25.93 1.73
N ILE A 367 12.86 26.49 2.68
CA ILE A 367 11.84 27.49 2.38
C ILE A 367 12.53 28.85 2.36
N ALA A 368 12.44 29.57 1.25
CA ALA A 368 12.78 30.98 1.26
C ALA A 368 11.77 31.68 2.20
N HIS A 369 12.22 32.18 3.36
CA HIS A 369 11.35 32.76 4.38
C HIS A 369 10.45 33.93 3.88
N GLU A 370 10.78 34.53 2.74
CA GLU A 370 9.96 35.55 2.06
C GLU A 370 8.91 34.98 1.07
N ALA A 371 8.91 33.66 0.82
CA ALA A 371 8.08 33.01 -0.21
C ALA A 371 6.82 32.33 0.33
N SER A 372 6.69 32.11 1.65
CA SER A 372 5.49 31.46 2.20
C SER A 372 4.29 32.44 2.17
N PRO A 373 3.17 32.10 1.51
CA PRO A 373 2.00 33.00 1.43
C PRO A 373 1.36 33.32 2.78
N LEU A 374 1.50 32.43 3.76
CA LEU A 374 0.97 32.56 5.11
C LEU A 374 2.03 32.10 6.13
N PRO A 375 2.14 32.78 7.29
CA PRO A 375 2.92 32.30 8.42
C PRO A 375 2.45 30.93 8.91
N GLU A 376 3.38 30.12 9.42
CA GLU A 376 3.11 28.76 9.91
C GLU A 376 1.98 28.73 10.95
N ILE A 377 2.00 29.67 11.91
CA ILE A 377 0.96 29.81 12.94
C ILE A 377 -0.45 29.99 12.36
N ILE A 378 -0.58 30.71 11.25
CA ILE A 378 -1.88 30.95 10.60
C ILE A 378 -2.34 29.66 9.91
N VAL A 379 -1.43 28.95 9.26
CA VAL A 379 -1.73 27.65 8.63
C VAL A 379 -2.20 26.64 9.69
N SER A 380 -1.51 26.55 10.82
CA SER A 380 -1.93 25.71 11.96
C SER A 380 -3.29 26.11 12.51
N ALA A 381 -3.55 27.40 12.70
CA ALA A 381 -4.85 27.87 13.18
C ALA A 381 -6.00 27.48 12.23
N ILE A 382 -5.77 27.60 10.90
CA ILE A 382 -6.74 27.17 9.88
C ILE A 382 -6.92 25.64 9.93
N ALA A 383 -5.84 24.86 9.98
CA ALA A 383 -5.90 23.40 10.03
C ALA A 383 -6.69 22.89 11.25
N VAL A 384 -6.41 23.46 12.42
CA VAL A 384 -7.13 23.17 13.67
C VAL A 384 -8.60 23.55 13.57
N ALA A 385 -8.91 24.76 13.08
CA ALA A 385 -10.30 25.21 12.92
C ALA A 385 -11.08 24.28 11.98
N VAL A 386 -10.47 23.85 10.87
CA VAL A 386 -11.06 22.92 9.91
C VAL A 386 -11.25 21.52 10.52
N ALA A 387 -10.29 21.02 11.30
CA ALA A 387 -10.41 19.75 12.01
C ALA A 387 -11.56 19.77 13.04
N PHE A 388 -11.66 20.83 13.85
CA PHE A 388 -12.75 21.04 14.79
C PHE A 388 -14.11 21.16 14.08
N PHE A 389 -14.16 21.91 12.98
CA PHE A 389 -15.37 22.01 12.17
C PHE A 389 -15.80 20.65 11.62
N GLY A 390 -14.86 19.81 11.20
CA GLY A 390 -15.12 18.42 10.78
C GLY A 390 -15.72 17.56 11.90
N LEU A 391 -15.19 17.66 13.11
CA LEU A 391 -15.74 16.96 14.29
C LEU A 391 -17.17 17.41 14.60
N ILE A 392 -17.44 18.72 14.56
CA ILE A 392 -18.77 19.28 14.82
C ILE A 392 -19.75 18.81 13.74
N ALA A 393 -19.39 19.00 12.46
CA ALA A 393 -20.21 18.63 11.32
C ALA A 393 -20.54 17.13 11.30
N GLY A 394 -19.55 16.27 11.59
CA GLY A 394 -19.76 14.83 11.66
C GLY A 394 -20.73 14.43 12.78
N LYS A 395 -20.63 15.07 13.95
CA LYS A 395 -21.50 14.81 15.09
C LYS A 395 -22.94 15.28 14.85
N THR A 396 -23.14 16.41 14.17
CA THR A 396 -24.47 16.99 13.94
C THR A 396 -25.18 16.40 12.73
N PHE A 397 -24.49 16.23 11.60
CA PHE A 397 -25.12 15.89 10.32
C PHE A 397 -25.00 14.42 9.94
N LEU A 398 -23.94 13.73 10.36
CA LEU A 398 -23.61 12.38 9.85
C LEU A 398 -23.85 11.25 10.85
N LYS A 399 -24.48 11.53 12.00
CA LYS A 399 -24.90 10.51 12.96
C LYS A 399 -25.90 9.51 12.36
N ASP A 400 -26.82 9.99 11.51
CA ASP A 400 -27.96 9.22 10.99
C ASP A 400 -27.94 9.02 9.47
N ILE A 401 -26.89 9.49 8.77
CA ILE A 401 -26.77 9.32 7.32
C ILE A 401 -26.37 7.88 7.03
N SER A 402 -27.24 7.20 6.28
CA SER A 402 -26.94 5.91 5.67
C SER A 402 -26.78 6.11 4.18
N PHE A 403 -25.56 5.92 3.68
CA PHE A 403 -25.25 5.92 2.25
C PHE A 403 -26.02 4.82 1.49
N GLU A 404 -26.47 3.78 2.19
CA GLU A 404 -27.26 2.68 1.62
C GLU A 404 -28.67 3.10 1.21
N LYS A 405 -29.23 4.19 1.79
CA LYS A 405 -30.56 4.68 1.43
C LYS A 405 -30.60 5.28 0.03
N SER A 406 -29.47 5.73 -0.51
CA SER A 406 -29.37 6.23 -1.89
C SER A 406 -28.73 5.16 -2.78
N PRO A 407 -29.43 4.64 -3.80
CA PRO A 407 -28.87 3.60 -4.67
C PRO A 407 -27.62 4.05 -5.41
N VAL A 408 -27.52 5.35 -5.74
CA VAL A 408 -26.35 5.93 -6.42
C VAL A 408 -25.15 5.99 -5.48
N LEU A 409 -25.34 6.55 -4.27
CA LEU A 409 -24.24 6.67 -3.30
C LEU A 409 -23.79 5.32 -2.77
N SER A 410 -24.72 4.40 -2.57
CA SER A 410 -24.43 3.02 -2.20
C SER A 410 -23.54 2.35 -3.26
N ARG A 411 -23.92 2.43 -4.53
CA ARG A 411 -23.13 1.83 -5.62
C ARG A 411 -21.74 2.46 -5.81
N LEU A 412 -21.60 3.76 -5.52
CA LEU A 412 -20.32 4.46 -5.68
C LEU A 412 -19.37 4.26 -4.50
N PHE A 413 -19.89 4.28 -3.26
CA PHE A 413 -19.06 4.40 -2.07
C PHE A 413 -19.19 3.23 -1.08
N VAL A 414 -20.31 2.51 -1.07
CA VAL A 414 -20.53 1.36 -0.18
C VAL A 414 -20.02 0.09 -0.89
N GLY A 415 -19.32 -0.79 -0.17
CA GLY A 415 -18.91 -2.10 -0.69
C GLY A 415 -17.79 -2.11 -1.74
N GLN A 416 -16.98 -1.04 -1.84
CA GLN A 416 -15.86 -0.90 -2.79
C GLN A 416 -16.26 -0.94 -4.28
N HIS A 417 -17.56 -0.90 -4.60
CA HIS A 417 -18.06 -1.39 -5.89
C HIS A 417 -17.51 -0.63 -7.10
N PHE A 418 -17.34 0.70 -7.06
CA PHE A 418 -16.99 1.41 -8.28
C PHE A 418 -15.60 1.04 -8.82
N MET A 419 -14.55 1.15 -7.99
CA MET A 419 -13.18 0.92 -8.45
C MET A 419 -12.90 -0.57 -8.70
N ASP A 420 -13.40 -1.45 -7.83
CA ASP A 420 -13.24 -2.89 -8.01
C ASP A 420 -14.03 -3.40 -9.22
N THR A 421 -15.24 -2.88 -9.48
CA THR A 421 -16.00 -3.21 -10.71
C THR A 421 -15.27 -2.68 -11.93
N PHE A 422 -14.69 -1.49 -11.85
CA PHE A 422 -13.90 -0.93 -12.95
C PHE A 422 -12.68 -1.81 -13.25
N TYR A 423 -11.85 -2.15 -12.27
CA TYR A 423 -10.68 -3.01 -12.50
C TYR A 423 -11.06 -4.42 -12.93
N SER A 424 -12.07 -5.03 -12.31
CA SER A 424 -12.51 -6.36 -12.71
C SER A 424 -13.04 -6.40 -14.15
N SER A 425 -13.81 -5.38 -14.56
CA SER A 425 -14.44 -5.34 -15.89
C SER A 425 -13.49 -4.90 -17.00
N TRP A 426 -12.62 -3.92 -16.73
CA TRP A 426 -11.79 -3.27 -17.76
C TRP A 426 -10.34 -3.76 -17.79
N ILE A 427 -9.86 -4.38 -16.71
CA ILE A 427 -8.47 -4.86 -16.63
C ILE A 427 -8.47 -6.38 -16.51
N VAL A 428 -9.09 -6.92 -15.45
CA VAL A 428 -8.97 -8.35 -15.10
C VAL A 428 -9.71 -9.24 -16.10
N ALA A 429 -10.99 -8.99 -16.39
CA ALA A 429 -11.77 -9.83 -17.30
C ALA A 429 -11.22 -9.87 -18.74
N PRO A 430 -10.78 -8.73 -19.34
CA PRO A 430 -10.10 -8.76 -20.64
C PRO A 430 -8.80 -9.55 -20.61
N LEU A 431 -7.98 -9.41 -19.56
CA LEU A 431 -6.74 -10.19 -19.42
C LEU A 431 -7.01 -11.70 -19.32
N TYR A 432 -8.02 -12.11 -18.54
CA TYR A 432 -8.45 -13.51 -18.49
C TYR A 432 -8.96 -14.01 -19.84
N TRP A 433 -9.70 -13.19 -20.57
CA TRP A 433 -10.18 -13.54 -21.90
C TRP A 433 -9.02 -13.74 -22.89
N VAL A 434 -8.06 -12.80 -22.93
CA VAL A 434 -6.86 -12.91 -23.78
C VAL A 434 -6.05 -14.15 -23.40
N SER A 435 -5.80 -14.34 -22.10
CA SER A 435 -5.05 -15.51 -21.59
C SER A 435 -5.70 -16.82 -22.03
N ARG A 436 -7.03 -16.97 -21.87
CA ARG A 436 -7.75 -18.17 -22.33
C ARG A 436 -7.62 -18.38 -23.83
N ARG A 437 -7.70 -17.32 -24.64
CA ARG A 437 -7.54 -17.43 -26.10
C ARG A 437 -6.13 -17.84 -26.50
N VAL A 438 -5.10 -17.30 -25.84
CA VAL A 438 -3.70 -17.69 -26.09
C VAL A 438 -3.47 -19.15 -25.72
N VAL A 439 -3.93 -19.58 -24.54
CA VAL A 439 -3.81 -20.98 -24.09
C VAL A 439 -4.54 -21.92 -25.06
N GLN A 440 -5.79 -21.62 -25.40
CA GLN A 440 -6.57 -22.43 -26.34
C GLN A 440 -5.90 -22.49 -27.72
N ALA A 441 -5.38 -21.38 -28.23
CA ALA A 441 -4.71 -21.34 -29.52
C ALA A 441 -3.39 -22.14 -29.50
N PHE A 442 -2.64 -22.07 -28.40
CA PHE A 442 -1.40 -22.81 -28.22
C PHE A 442 -1.67 -24.32 -28.09
N GLU A 443 -2.61 -24.73 -27.25
CA GLU A 443 -2.97 -26.15 -27.07
C GLU A 443 -3.50 -26.76 -28.37
N SER A 444 -4.45 -26.08 -29.02
CA SER A 444 -5.11 -26.61 -30.22
C SER A 444 -4.21 -26.59 -31.47
N ASN A 445 -3.43 -25.52 -31.70
CA ASN A 445 -2.64 -25.39 -32.93
C ASN A 445 -1.18 -25.82 -32.78
N VAL A 446 -0.61 -25.81 -31.58
CA VAL A 446 0.80 -26.18 -31.38
C VAL A 446 0.88 -27.56 -30.77
N MET A 447 0.33 -27.77 -29.58
CA MET A 447 0.48 -29.05 -28.87
C MET A 447 -0.20 -30.21 -29.61
N ASN A 448 -1.47 -30.06 -29.99
CA ASN A 448 -2.19 -31.12 -30.68
C ASN A 448 -1.60 -31.44 -32.06
N ASN A 449 -1.16 -30.41 -32.79
CA ASN A 449 -0.52 -30.61 -34.08
C ASN A 449 0.81 -31.33 -33.91
N ILE A 450 1.70 -30.89 -33.00
CA ILE A 450 2.98 -31.57 -32.76
C ILE A 450 2.76 -33.03 -32.35
N GLY A 451 1.83 -33.30 -31.43
CA GLY A 451 1.46 -34.66 -31.05
C GLY A 451 0.96 -35.49 -32.23
N GLY A 452 0.11 -34.89 -33.08
CA GLY A 452 -0.39 -35.49 -34.31
C GLY A 452 0.72 -35.80 -35.32
N TRP A 453 1.61 -34.85 -35.60
CA TRP A 453 2.74 -35.02 -36.52
C TRP A 453 3.68 -36.14 -36.05
N ILE A 454 3.99 -36.20 -34.75
CA ILE A 454 4.84 -37.26 -34.19
C ILE A 454 4.13 -38.62 -34.31
N GLY A 455 2.82 -38.69 -34.01
CA GLY A 455 2.04 -39.91 -34.13
C GLY A 455 1.92 -40.41 -35.57
N VAL A 456 1.58 -39.53 -36.51
CA VAL A 456 1.50 -39.84 -37.95
C VAL A 456 2.88 -40.20 -38.48
N GLY A 457 3.93 -39.46 -38.13
CA GLY A 457 5.30 -39.76 -38.53
C GLY A 457 5.75 -41.14 -38.05
N SER A 458 5.53 -41.45 -36.77
CA SER A 458 5.92 -42.74 -36.18
C SER A 458 5.15 -43.91 -36.81
N SER A 459 3.83 -43.77 -36.98
CA SER A 459 3.00 -44.79 -37.62
C SER A 459 3.35 -44.98 -39.09
N TRP A 460 3.57 -43.89 -39.83
CA TRP A 460 4.00 -43.93 -41.22
C TRP A 460 5.37 -44.61 -41.38
N SER A 461 6.35 -44.26 -40.55
CA SER A 461 7.67 -44.89 -40.55
C SER A 461 7.58 -46.37 -40.20
N GLY A 462 6.77 -46.72 -39.18
CA GLY A 462 6.50 -48.10 -38.81
C GLY A 462 5.86 -48.91 -39.94
N GLU A 463 4.87 -48.33 -40.63
CA GLU A 463 4.22 -48.95 -41.78
C GLU A 463 5.19 -49.19 -42.93
N ARG A 464 6.04 -48.21 -43.25
CA ARG A 464 7.06 -48.33 -44.30
C ARG A 464 8.11 -49.38 -43.95
N LEU A 465 8.54 -49.44 -42.69
CA LEU A 465 9.43 -50.50 -42.20
C LEU A 465 8.77 -51.88 -42.23
N ARG A 466 7.46 -51.97 -41.93
CA ARG A 466 6.73 -53.24 -42.02
C ARG A 466 6.70 -53.79 -43.45
N LEU A 467 6.55 -52.92 -44.44
CA LEU A 467 6.52 -53.32 -45.85
C LEU A 467 7.85 -53.90 -46.37
N THR A 468 8.98 -53.65 -45.70
CA THR A 468 10.26 -54.29 -46.07
C THR A 468 10.32 -55.76 -45.66
N GLN A 469 9.42 -56.22 -44.78
CA GLN A 469 9.28 -57.60 -44.36
C GLN A 469 8.11 -58.27 -45.10
N SER A 470 8.30 -58.55 -46.40
CA SER A 470 7.27 -59.13 -47.29
C SER A 470 7.05 -60.64 -47.11
N GLY A 471 7.82 -61.31 -46.26
CA GLY A 471 7.81 -62.77 -46.10
C GLY A 471 8.55 -63.54 -47.20
N ASP A 472 9.12 -62.84 -48.20
CA ASP A 472 9.99 -63.44 -49.20
C ASP A 472 11.35 -63.80 -48.58
N ILE A 473 11.68 -65.08 -48.61
CA ILE A 473 12.91 -65.63 -48.04
C ILE A 473 14.14 -65.04 -48.75
N GLN A 474 14.07 -64.78 -50.06
CA GLN A 474 15.21 -64.25 -50.82
C GLN A 474 15.52 -62.80 -50.41
N LEU A 475 14.49 -61.95 -50.32
CA LEU A 475 14.63 -60.56 -49.88
C LEU A 475 15.11 -60.48 -48.41
N SER A 476 14.65 -61.42 -47.58
CA SER A 476 15.07 -61.53 -46.17
C SER A 476 16.54 -61.93 -46.04
N MET A 477 17.00 -62.93 -46.80
CA MET A 477 18.42 -63.33 -46.81
C MET A 477 19.33 -62.20 -47.31
N LEU A 478 18.91 -61.48 -48.36
CA LEU A 478 19.68 -60.36 -48.90
C LEU A 478 19.79 -59.20 -47.88
N SER A 479 18.70 -58.93 -47.16
CA SER A 479 18.69 -57.93 -46.08
C SER A 479 19.59 -58.32 -44.90
N ILE A 480 19.62 -59.61 -44.52
CA ILE A 480 20.50 -60.13 -43.47
C ILE A 480 21.97 -60.02 -43.90
N MET A 481 22.31 -60.40 -45.15
CA MET A 481 23.68 -60.28 -45.66
C MET A 481 24.13 -58.81 -45.73
N ALA A 482 23.26 -57.90 -46.19
CA ALA A 482 23.55 -56.47 -46.20
C ALA A 482 23.76 -55.92 -44.78
N GLY A 483 22.92 -56.32 -43.82
CA GLY A 483 23.08 -55.96 -42.41
C GLY A 483 24.38 -56.50 -41.81
N LEU A 484 24.75 -57.75 -42.09
CA LEU A 484 26.01 -58.35 -41.64
C LEU A 484 27.22 -57.62 -42.24
N ALA A 485 27.20 -57.35 -43.54
CA ALA A 485 28.26 -56.61 -44.22
C ALA A 485 28.40 -55.19 -43.65
N PHE A 486 27.30 -54.52 -43.34
CA PHE A 486 27.29 -53.20 -42.71
C PHE A 486 27.90 -53.23 -41.30
N VAL A 487 27.49 -54.20 -40.46
CA VAL A 487 28.05 -54.37 -39.10
C VAL A 487 29.54 -54.72 -39.15
N VAL A 488 29.95 -55.65 -40.03
CA VAL A 488 31.36 -56.00 -40.21
C VAL A 488 32.14 -54.79 -40.74
N GLY A 489 31.59 -54.00 -41.65
CA GLY A 489 32.19 -52.76 -42.13
C GLY A 489 32.40 -51.75 -41.01
N ILE A 490 31.40 -51.56 -40.13
CA ILE A 490 31.54 -50.73 -38.94
C ILE A 490 32.63 -51.27 -38.01
N LEU A 491 32.66 -52.58 -37.76
CA LEU A 491 33.67 -53.20 -36.89
C LEU A 491 35.08 -53.09 -37.45
N ILE A 492 35.26 -53.28 -38.76
CA ILE A 492 36.56 -53.09 -39.42
C ILE A 492 36.99 -51.63 -39.32
N TYR A 493 36.08 -50.68 -39.59
CA TYR A 493 36.37 -49.26 -39.40
C TYR A 493 36.77 -48.96 -37.96
N TRP A 494 36.07 -49.53 -36.98
CA TRP A 494 36.33 -49.32 -35.56
C TRP A 494 37.62 -49.98 -35.05
N VAL A 495 38.09 -51.04 -35.69
CA VAL A 495 39.37 -51.71 -35.37
C VAL A 495 40.54 -51.07 -36.13
N ALA A 496 40.28 -50.40 -37.25
CA ALA A 496 41.28 -49.70 -38.05
C ALA A 496 41.56 -48.25 -37.58
N VAL A 497 40.66 -47.68 -36.78
CA VAL A 497 40.86 -46.44 -35.99
C VAL A 497 41.35 -46.81 -34.61
#